data_AF-A0A381UNC6-F1
#
_entry.id   AF-A0A381UNC6-F1
#
_cell.length_a   1.000
_cell.length_b   1.000
_cell.length_c   1.000
_cell.angle_alpha   90.00
_cell.angle_beta   90.00
_cell.angle_gamma   90.00
#
_symmetry.space_group_name_H-M   'P 1'
#
loop_
_entity.id
_entity.type
_entity.pdbx_description
1 polymer ?
#
loop_
_entity_poly.entity_id
_entity_poly.type
_entity_poly.pdbx_seq_one_letter_code
_entity_poly.pdbx_strand_id
1 'polypeptide(L)'
;MQITCVCLSTISCATKSNDSAKGVFFYRESFGEWGWHEDGDEEKDGIYEGETRKGKPDGQGTYTHYSETKSSVLLLSVMIPGWGESIVFALIIWEMLHQGKPKIQDAKYVGAWKRGEKHGDGTYYFPNGDRYVGEWRRGKKHGEGVYFFSDGDRYEGNWRGGRKHGQGTYTFSDGDIFAGEWKDGKVHGNGTYTYPDGAKLIGKWKDGKKNREGKLILSD
;
A
#
# COMPACT_ATOMS: atom_id res chain seq x y z
N MET A 1 -38.94 -61.57 20.06
CA MET A 1 -39.07 -60.13 19.71
C MET A 1 -37.69 -59.58 19.46
N GLN A 2 -37.51 -58.91 18.33
CA GLN A 2 -36.24 -58.69 17.63
C GLN A 2 -35.25 -57.79 18.39
N ILE A 3 -33.98 -58.19 18.29
CA ILE A 3 -32.80 -57.35 18.44
C ILE A 3 -32.58 -56.66 17.08
N THR A 4 -32.43 -55.34 17.06
CA THR A 4 -31.78 -54.65 15.93
C THR A 4 -30.88 -53.53 16.45
N CYS A 5 -29.64 -53.59 15.99
CA CYS A 5 -28.59 -52.59 16.13
C CYS A 5 -28.32 -52.05 14.71
N VAL A 6 -28.34 -50.75 14.46
CA VAL A 6 -27.68 -50.12 13.29
C VAL A 6 -27.19 -48.70 13.63
N CYS A 7 -25.87 -48.61 13.79
CA CYS A 7 -24.91 -47.60 13.32
C CYS A 7 -25.34 -46.17 12.86
N LEU A 8 -24.55 -45.22 13.41
CA LEU A 8 -23.79 -44.13 12.76
C LEU A 8 -24.48 -42.95 12.06
N SER A 9 -23.98 -41.77 12.44
CA SER A 9 -23.95 -40.49 11.71
C SER A 9 -25.29 -39.87 11.31
N THR A 10 -25.78 -38.98 12.17
CA THR A 10 -26.39 -37.74 11.66
C THR A 10 -25.31 -36.66 11.72
N ILE A 11 -24.48 -36.66 10.68
CA ILE A 11 -23.84 -35.44 10.20
C ILE A 11 -25.01 -34.48 9.96
N SER A 12 -25.25 -33.57 10.90
CA SER A 12 -26.10 -32.42 10.62
C SER A 12 -25.34 -31.61 9.59
N CYS A 13 -25.84 -31.69 8.36
CA CYS A 13 -25.39 -30.96 7.20
C CYS A 13 -25.04 -29.52 7.59
N ALA A 14 -23.82 -29.11 7.20
CA ALA A 14 -23.42 -27.72 7.14
C ALA A 14 -24.52 -26.90 6.45
N THR A 15 -25.26 -26.12 7.23
CA THR A 15 -25.90 -24.93 6.68
C THR A 15 -24.78 -23.94 6.47
N LYS A 16 -24.29 -23.90 5.23
CA LYS A 16 -23.36 -22.88 4.72
C LYS A 16 -23.80 -21.53 5.29
N SER A 17 -22.99 -21.00 6.21
CA SER A 17 -23.22 -19.68 6.78
C SER A 17 -23.18 -18.67 5.65
N ASN A 18 -24.17 -17.78 5.65
CA ASN A 18 -24.34 -16.68 4.72
C ASN A 18 -23.04 -15.91 4.47
N ASP A 19 -22.49 -16.07 3.27
CA ASP A 19 -22.05 -15.07 2.26
C ASP A 19 -21.30 -13.77 2.63
N SER A 20 -20.96 -13.51 3.89
CA SER A 20 -19.95 -12.51 4.28
C SER A 20 -19.53 -12.77 5.71
N ALA A 21 -18.32 -13.29 5.90
CA ALA A 21 -17.74 -13.51 7.22
C ALA A 21 -16.55 -12.58 7.41
N LYS A 22 -16.36 -12.05 8.62
CA LYS A 22 -15.09 -11.41 8.97
C LYS A 22 -14.05 -12.51 9.17
N GLY A 23 -12.88 -12.34 8.59
CA GLY A 23 -11.79 -13.31 8.68
C GLY A 23 -10.42 -12.67 8.57
N VAL A 24 -9.42 -13.46 8.95
CA VAL A 24 -8.01 -13.14 8.75
C VAL A 24 -7.49 -13.99 7.59
N PHE A 25 -6.80 -13.37 6.64
CA PHE A 25 -6.18 -14.05 5.51
C PHE A 25 -4.71 -13.64 5.37
N PHE A 26 -3.88 -14.56 4.94
CA PHE A 26 -2.45 -14.36 4.73
C PHE A 26 -2.15 -14.35 3.23
N TYR A 27 -1.35 -13.38 2.79
CA TYR A 27 -0.93 -13.21 1.41
C TYR A 27 0.52 -13.62 1.26
N ARG A 28 0.76 -14.73 0.55
CA ARG A 28 2.09 -15.32 0.36
C ARG A 28 2.31 -15.81 -1.06
N GLU A 29 3.56 -15.85 -1.49
CA GLU A 29 3.96 -16.49 -2.74
C GLU A 29 4.08 -18.00 -2.50
N SER A 30 3.30 -18.78 -3.24
CA SER A 30 3.34 -20.24 -3.22
C SER A 30 3.45 -20.74 -4.65
N PHE A 31 4.49 -21.54 -4.93
CA PHE A 31 4.77 -22.06 -6.28
C PHE A 31 4.91 -20.97 -7.38
N GLY A 32 5.40 -19.79 -7.02
CA GLY A 32 5.57 -18.66 -7.95
C GLY A 32 4.29 -17.88 -8.25
N GLU A 33 3.19 -18.17 -7.53
CA GLU A 33 1.95 -17.41 -7.60
C GLU A 33 1.61 -16.83 -6.23
N TRP A 34 1.11 -15.60 -6.21
CA TRP A 34 0.64 -14.96 -4.98
C TRP A 34 -0.82 -15.34 -4.69
N GLY A 35 -1.10 -15.76 -3.46
CA GLY A 35 -2.41 -16.25 -3.05
C GLY A 35 -2.84 -15.81 -1.65
N TRP A 36 -4.16 -15.81 -1.42
CA TRP A 36 -4.78 -15.62 -0.10
C TRP A 36 -5.01 -16.98 0.57
N HIS A 37 -4.57 -17.12 1.82
CA HIS A 37 -4.66 -18.34 2.60
C HIS A 37 -5.31 -18.06 3.97
N GLU A 38 -6.09 -19.00 4.49
CA GLU A 38 -6.65 -18.89 5.85
C GLU A 38 -5.59 -19.25 6.90
N ASP A 39 -4.70 -20.18 6.56
CA ASP A 39 -3.50 -20.52 7.30
C ASP A 39 -2.33 -19.63 6.86
N GLY A 40 -1.61 -19.08 7.83
CA GLY A 40 -0.38 -18.36 7.52
C GLY A 40 0.39 -17.98 8.76
N ASP A 41 1.54 -17.39 8.50
CA ASP A 41 2.49 -16.99 9.52
C ASP A 41 2.49 -15.45 9.60
N GLU A 42 2.00 -14.90 10.71
CA GLU A 42 2.00 -13.46 10.98
C GLU A 42 3.39 -12.84 10.88
N GLU A 43 4.45 -13.64 10.94
CA GLU A 43 5.82 -13.20 10.81
C GLU A 43 6.31 -13.10 9.37
N LYS A 44 5.75 -13.88 8.45
CA LYS A 44 6.28 -14.02 7.08
C LYS A 44 5.33 -13.50 5.99
N ASP A 45 4.04 -13.42 6.29
CA ASP A 45 3.01 -13.20 5.29
C ASP A 45 2.32 -11.83 5.47
N GLY A 46 1.74 -11.30 4.39
CA GLY A 46 0.90 -10.10 4.47
C GLY A 46 -0.46 -10.44 5.08
N ILE A 47 -0.90 -9.71 6.09
CA ILE A 47 -2.12 -10.01 6.85
C ILE A 47 -3.27 -9.15 6.33
N TYR A 48 -4.39 -9.79 5.99
CA TYR A 48 -5.66 -9.14 5.73
C TYR A 48 -6.65 -9.41 6.84
N GLU A 49 -7.34 -8.36 7.28
CA GLU A 49 -8.41 -8.41 8.26
C GLU A 49 -9.62 -7.68 7.70
N GLY A 50 -10.74 -8.38 7.52
CA GLY A 50 -11.95 -7.75 6.99
C GLY A 50 -13.01 -8.72 6.54
N GLU A 51 -13.93 -8.21 5.72
CA GLU A 51 -15.02 -8.96 5.13
C GLU A 51 -14.55 -9.88 4.01
N THR A 52 -15.01 -11.12 4.05
CA THR A 52 -14.57 -12.17 3.14
C THR A 52 -15.78 -12.86 2.54
N ARG A 53 -15.65 -13.25 1.27
CA ARG A 53 -16.67 -14.02 0.54
C ARG A 53 -15.98 -15.10 -0.29
N LYS A 54 -16.42 -16.35 -0.10
CA LYS A 54 -15.87 -17.52 -0.81
C LYS A 54 -14.34 -17.62 -0.68
N GLY A 55 -13.82 -17.45 0.55
CA GLY A 55 -12.40 -17.60 0.85
C GLY A 55 -11.51 -16.48 0.29
N LYS A 56 -12.05 -15.29 0.01
CA LYS A 56 -11.30 -14.15 -0.51
C LYS A 56 -11.77 -12.83 0.13
N PRO A 57 -10.90 -11.83 0.25
CA PRO A 57 -11.29 -10.45 0.59
C PRO A 57 -12.39 -9.92 -0.34
N ASP A 58 -13.54 -9.55 0.21
CA ASP A 58 -14.70 -9.03 -0.53
C ASP A 58 -15.56 -8.21 0.44
N GLY A 59 -15.50 -6.88 0.31
CA GLY A 59 -16.07 -5.93 1.27
C GLY A 59 -15.00 -5.01 1.86
N GLN A 60 -15.21 -4.50 3.07
CA GLN A 60 -14.24 -3.60 3.72
C GLN A 60 -13.16 -4.39 4.46
N GLY A 61 -11.90 -3.93 4.39
CA GLY A 61 -10.84 -4.55 5.16
C GLY A 61 -9.50 -3.81 5.10
N THR A 62 -8.59 -4.27 5.96
CA THR A 62 -7.21 -3.78 6.07
C THR A 62 -6.26 -4.87 5.62
N TYR A 63 -5.29 -4.53 4.78
CA TYR A 63 -4.14 -5.37 4.48
C TYR A 63 -2.88 -4.71 5.02
N THR A 64 -2.03 -5.48 5.70
CA THR A 64 -0.75 -5.04 6.24
C THR A 64 0.34 -5.99 5.77
N HIS A 65 1.38 -5.44 5.17
CA HIS A 65 2.58 -6.17 4.81
C HIS A 65 3.73 -5.74 5.73
N TYR A 66 4.41 -6.72 6.33
CA TYR A 66 5.61 -6.50 7.13
C TYR A 66 6.83 -6.88 6.29
N SER A 67 7.90 -6.09 6.39
CA SER A 67 9.18 -6.41 5.77
C SER A 67 10.20 -6.72 6.85
N GLU A 68 11.06 -7.70 6.60
CA GLU A 68 12.24 -7.89 7.43
C GLU A 68 13.16 -6.68 7.26
N THR A 69 13.58 -6.06 8.36
CA THR A 69 14.69 -5.11 8.29
C THR A 69 15.91 -5.82 7.71
N LYS A 70 16.49 -5.29 6.62
CA LYS A 70 17.88 -5.56 6.29
C LYS A 70 18.69 -5.09 7.50
N SER A 71 19.21 -6.03 8.28
CA SER A 71 20.12 -5.73 9.39
C SER A 71 21.39 -5.10 8.82
N SER A 72 21.39 -3.79 8.65
CA SER A 72 22.59 -2.98 8.75
C SER A 72 22.75 -2.59 10.21
N VAL A 73 22.81 -3.59 11.10
CA VAL A 73 23.59 -3.41 12.32
C VAL A 73 25.02 -3.37 11.81
N LEU A 74 25.48 -2.17 11.44
CA LEU A 74 26.89 -1.86 11.52
C LEU A 74 27.24 -2.18 12.97
N LEU A 75 27.72 -3.39 13.22
CA LEU A 75 28.58 -3.68 14.35
C LEU A 75 29.77 -2.75 14.12
N LEU A 76 29.61 -1.48 14.50
CA LEU A 76 30.72 -0.58 14.69
C LEU A 76 31.50 -1.28 15.79
N SER A 77 32.57 -1.96 15.38
CA SER A 77 33.50 -2.66 16.23
C SER A 77 34.15 -1.63 17.15
N VAL A 78 33.43 -1.20 18.18
CA VAL A 78 34.03 -0.53 19.31
C VAL A 78 34.72 -1.65 20.10
N MET A 79 35.90 -2.06 19.62
CA MET A 79 36.89 -2.69 20.48
C MET A 79 37.22 -1.67 21.56
N ILE A 80 36.61 -1.82 22.73
CA ILE A 80 37.08 -1.16 23.94
C ILE A 80 38.03 -2.16 24.62
N PRO A 81 39.35 -2.08 24.41
CA PRO A 81 40.28 -2.91 25.17
C PRO A 81 40.24 -2.47 26.64
N GLY A 82 39.89 -3.37 27.55
CA GLY A 82 40.13 -3.18 28.98
C GLY A 82 38.99 -3.47 29.97
N TRP A 83 37.81 -3.89 29.52
CA TRP A 83 36.72 -4.20 30.46
C TRP A 83 36.50 -5.71 30.56
N GLY A 84 36.84 -6.25 31.73
CA GLY A 84 36.65 -7.65 32.08
C GLY A 84 35.20 -8.10 31.89
N GLU A 85 35.05 -9.36 31.53
CA GLU A 85 33.82 -10.11 31.22
C GLU A 85 32.60 -9.70 32.06
N SER A 86 31.92 -8.65 31.66
CA SER A 86 30.69 -8.21 32.33
C SER A 86 29.53 -9.03 31.79
N ILE A 87 28.92 -9.82 32.66
CA ILE A 87 27.65 -10.55 32.42
C ILE A 87 26.61 -9.62 31.77
N VAL A 88 26.65 -8.32 32.06
CA VAL A 88 25.80 -7.29 31.42
C VAL A 88 25.97 -7.22 29.90
N PHE A 89 27.20 -7.31 29.37
CA PHE A 89 27.43 -7.33 27.91
C PHE A 89 26.96 -8.64 27.28
N ALA A 90 27.21 -9.77 27.94
CA ALA A 90 26.70 -11.06 27.47
C ALA A 90 25.17 -11.10 27.49
N LEU A 91 24.52 -10.50 28.50
CA LEU A 91 23.06 -10.35 28.59
C LEU A 91 22.52 -9.42 27.51
N ILE A 92 23.17 -8.27 27.24
CA ILE A 92 22.75 -7.35 26.16
C ILE A 92 22.89 -8.03 24.79
N ILE A 93 23.99 -8.74 24.54
CA ILE A 93 24.18 -9.49 23.28
C ILE A 93 23.21 -10.67 23.20
N TRP A 94 22.98 -11.39 24.30
CA TRP A 94 21.98 -12.47 24.36
C TRP A 94 20.57 -11.94 24.09
N GLU A 95 20.22 -10.79 24.66
CA GLU A 95 18.95 -10.10 24.45
C GLU A 95 18.83 -9.56 23.01
N MET A 96 19.88 -9.00 22.42
CA MET A 96 19.88 -8.61 21.00
C MET A 96 19.84 -9.81 20.03
N LEU A 97 20.36 -10.98 20.43
CA LEU A 97 20.29 -12.20 19.64
C LEU A 97 18.98 -12.98 19.85
N HIS A 98 18.26 -12.74 20.95
CA HIS A 98 16.99 -13.43 21.29
C HIS A 98 15.75 -12.58 21.02
N GLN A 99 15.86 -11.25 21.02
CA GLN A 99 14.80 -10.38 20.54
C GLN A 99 14.83 -10.40 19.00
N GLY A 100 13.80 -10.98 18.38
CA GLY A 100 13.65 -10.99 16.93
C GLY A 100 13.78 -9.59 16.33
N LYS A 101 14.22 -9.51 15.06
CA LYS A 101 14.40 -8.22 14.36
C LYS A 101 13.12 -7.37 14.47
N PRO A 102 13.21 -6.06 14.76
CA PRO A 102 12.03 -5.21 14.80
C PRO A 102 11.36 -5.19 13.43
N LYS A 103 10.13 -5.68 13.34
CA LYS A 103 9.32 -5.67 12.10
C LYS A 103 8.87 -4.24 11.82
N ILE A 104 9.07 -3.76 10.60
CA ILE A 104 8.55 -2.46 10.16
C ILE A 104 7.37 -2.75 9.23
N GLN A 105 6.23 -2.13 9.52
CA GLN A 105 5.10 -2.11 8.60
C GLN A 105 5.54 -1.41 7.31
N ASP A 106 5.66 -2.19 6.24
CA ASP A 106 6.24 -1.75 4.97
C ASP A 106 5.14 -1.23 4.04
N ALA A 107 4.00 -1.92 3.98
CA ALA A 107 2.85 -1.43 3.25
C ALA A 107 1.56 -1.64 4.02
N LYS A 108 0.60 -0.74 3.82
CA LYS A 108 -0.74 -0.86 4.39
C LYS A 108 -1.79 -0.45 3.37
N TYR A 109 -2.87 -1.20 3.26
CA TYR A 109 -4.07 -0.79 2.55
C TYR A 109 -5.26 -0.82 3.49
N VAL A 110 -6.09 0.21 3.45
CA VAL A 110 -7.37 0.27 4.16
C VAL A 110 -8.43 0.70 3.17
N GLY A 111 -9.42 -0.14 2.91
CA GLY A 111 -10.49 0.21 1.99
C GLY A 111 -11.29 -0.98 1.50
N ALA A 112 -11.97 -0.79 0.38
CA ALA A 112 -12.81 -1.83 -0.20
C ALA A 112 -12.02 -2.86 -1.03
N TRP A 113 -12.57 -4.06 -1.03
CA TRP A 113 -12.05 -5.24 -1.68
C TRP A 113 -13.15 -5.91 -2.49
N LYS A 114 -12.76 -6.53 -3.60
CA LYS A 114 -13.68 -7.33 -4.41
C LYS A 114 -12.92 -8.50 -4.99
N ARG A 115 -13.36 -9.72 -4.68
CA ARG A 115 -12.74 -10.97 -5.17
C ARG A 115 -11.22 -11.05 -4.96
N GLY A 116 -10.73 -10.55 -3.83
CA GLY A 116 -9.30 -10.59 -3.45
C GLY A 116 -8.45 -9.44 -4.00
N GLU A 117 -9.05 -8.47 -4.70
CA GLU A 117 -8.34 -7.30 -5.22
C GLU A 117 -8.87 -6.00 -4.60
N LYS A 118 -7.98 -5.02 -4.40
CA LYS A 118 -8.35 -3.65 -4.01
C LYS A 118 -9.36 -3.07 -5.02
N HIS A 119 -10.46 -2.51 -4.52
CA HIS A 119 -11.58 -2.05 -5.34
C HIS A 119 -12.39 -0.95 -4.63
N GLY A 120 -12.93 0.02 -5.36
CA GLY A 120 -13.64 1.14 -4.76
C GLY A 120 -12.68 2.04 -3.96
N ASP A 121 -13.20 2.77 -2.98
CA ASP A 121 -12.39 3.72 -2.21
C ASP A 121 -11.42 3.02 -1.26
N GLY A 122 -10.20 3.54 -1.20
CA GLY A 122 -9.22 3.08 -0.22
C GLY A 122 -7.96 3.93 -0.14
N THR A 123 -7.27 3.79 0.98
CA THR A 123 -5.98 4.40 1.25
C THR A 123 -4.88 3.35 1.21
N TYR A 124 -3.81 3.61 0.48
CA TYR A 124 -2.60 2.79 0.45
C TYR A 124 -1.41 3.59 0.93
N TYR A 125 -0.68 3.02 1.89
CA TYR A 125 0.58 3.50 2.43
C TYR A 125 1.70 2.64 1.84
N PHE A 126 2.66 3.29 1.18
CA PHE A 126 3.75 2.63 0.47
C PHE A 126 5.01 2.50 1.36
N PRO A 127 5.88 1.50 1.08
CA PRO A 127 7.20 1.33 1.71
C PRO A 127 8.08 2.56 1.75
N ASN A 128 8.01 3.37 0.68
CA ASN A 128 8.82 4.57 0.52
C ASN A 128 8.25 5.80 1.26
N GLY A 129 7.19 5.62 2.06
CA GLY A 129 6.51 6.70 2.77
C GLY A 129 5.42 7.41 1.96
N ASP A 130 5.25 7.08 0.67
CA ASP A 130 4.18 7.66 -0.13
C ASP A 130 2.80 7.20 0.39
N ARG A 131 1.77 7.97 0.07
CA ARG A 131 0.38 7.62 0.39
C ARG A 131 -0.54 7.94 -0.76
N TYR A 132 -1.41 7.01 -1.14
CA TYR A 132 -2.50 7.26 -2.08
C TYR A 132 -3.85 7.12 -1.38
N VAL A 133 -4.74 8.07 -1.60
CA VAL A 133 -6.14 8.06 -1.15
C VAL A 133 -7.02 8.24 -2.38
N GLY A 134 -7.88 7.28 -2.68
CA GLY A 134 -8.81 7.43 -3.81
C GLY A 134 -9.38 6.10 -4.27
N GLU A 135 -9.88 6.10 -5.50
CA GLU A 135 -10.54 4.96 -6.10
C GLU A 135 -9.55 3.88 -6.59
N TRP A 136 -9.95 2.62 -6.43
CA TRP A 136 -9.23 1.44 -6.87
C TRP A 136 -10.10 0.59 -7.79
N ARG A 137 -9.47 -0.01 -8.80
CA ARG A 137 -10.13 -0.97 -9.68
C ARG A 137 -9.16 -2.07 -10.05
N ARG A 138 -9.46 -3.29 -9.59
CA ARG A 138 -8.66 -4.50 -9.86
C ARG A 138 -7.19 -4.31 -9.45
N GLY A 139 -6.98 -3.88 -8.21
CA GLY A 139 -5.65 -3.69 -7.65
C GLY A 139 -4.91 -2.42 -8.11
N LYS A 140 -5.47 -1.64 -9.04
CA LYS A 140 -4.82 -0.44 -9.61
C LYS A 140 -5.57 0.83 -9.24
N LYS A 141 -4.81 1.92 -9.00
CA LYS A 141 -5.35 3.28 -8.87
C LYS A 141 -6.20 3.63 -10.09
N HIS A 142 -7.40 4.13 -9.87
CA HIS A 142 -8.39 4.45 -10.89
C HIS A 142 -9.23 5.64 -10.42
N GLY A 143 -10.02 6.27 -11.29
CA GLY A 143 -10.99 7.30 -10.88
C GLY A 143 -10.32 8.52 -10.26
N GLU A 144 -10.98 9.17 -9.31
CA GLU A 144 -10.40 10.30 -8.60
C GLU A 144 -9.48 9.83 -7.46
N GLY A 145 -8.38 10.56 -7.23
CA GLY A 145 -7.53 10.28 -6.09
C GLY A 145 -6.38 11.25 -5.90
N VAL A 146 -5.88 11.26 -4.67
CA VAL A 146 -4.78 12.09 -4.21
C VAL A 146 -3.59 11.20 -3.87
N TYR A 147 -2.44 11.51 -4.44
CA TYR A 147 -1.15 10.88 -4.14
C TYR A 147 -0.27 11.88 -3.43
N PHE A 148 0.14 11.54 -2.21
CA PHE A 148 1.09 12.27 -1.40
C PHE A 148 2.43 11.58 -1.55
N PHE A 149 3.43 12.30 -2.03
CA PHE A 149 4.79 11.82 -2.13
C PHE A 149 5.52 12.07 -0.81
N SER A 150 6.46 11.20 -0.44
CA SER A 150 7.21 11.33 0.81
C SER A 150 8.17 12.52 0.82
N ASP A 151 8.50 13.08 -0.35
CA ASP A 151 9.27 14.32 -0.51
C ASP A 151 8.43 15.60 -0.29
N GLY A 152 7.11 15.47 -0.08
CA GLY A 152 6.19 16.58 0.14
C GLY A 152 5.40 17.01 -1.09
N ASP A 153 5.70 16.48 -2.27
CA ASP A 153 4.89 16.72 -3.46
C ASP A 153 3.50 16.08 -3.29
N ARG A 154 2.52 16.60 -4.06
CA ARG A 154 1.14 16.09 -4.05
C ARG A 154 0.55 16.13 -5.45
N TYR A 155 -0.06 15.03 -5.87
CA TYR A 155 -0.90 15.00 -7.06
C TYR A 155 -2.35 14.73 -6.69
N GLU A 156 -3.27 15.52 -7.22
CA GLU A 156 -4.72 15.34 -7.08
C GLU A 156 -5.35 15.33 -8.47
N GLY A 157 -6.06 14.27 -8.81
CA GLY A 157 -6.72 14.21 -10.12
C GLY A 157 -7.16 12.82 -10.50
N ASN A 158 -7.35 12.64 -11.81
CA ASN A 158 -7.87 11.42 -12.37
C ASN A 158 -6.75 10.36 -12.58
N TRP A 159 -7.12 9.09 -12.40
CA TRP A 159 -6.25 7.93 -12.52
C TRP A 159 -6.85 6.90 -13.44
N ARG A 160 -6.00 6.26 -14.25
CA ARG A 160 -6.40 5.15 -15.11
C ARG A 160 -5.30 4.09 -15.14
N GLY A 161 -5.62 2.89 -14.68
CA GLY A 161 -4.70 1.75 -14.73
C GLY A 161 -3.39 1.97 -13.96
N GLY A 162 -3.44 2.69 -12.84
CA GLY A 162 -2.27 2.99 -12.02
C GLY A 162 -1.51 4.26 -12.41
N ARG A 163 -1.90 4.95 -13.49
CA ARG A 163 -1.21 6.14 -14.01
C ARG A 163 -2.11 7.38 -13.92
N LYS A 164 -1.50 8.55 -13.74
CA LYS A 164 -2.15 9.87 -13.85
C LYS A 164 -2.76 10.03 -15.25
N HIS A 165 -4.01 10.46 -15.33
CA HIS A 165 -4.77 10.55 -16.58
C HIS A 165 -5.85 11.64 -16.47
N GLY A 166 -6.28 12.26 -17.57
CA GLY A 166 -7.34 13.28 -17.52
C GLY A 166 -6.87 14.56 -16.81
N GLN A 167 -7.78 15.27 -16.15
CA GLN A 167 -7.43 16.50 -15.42
C GLN A 167 -6.79 16.17 -14.07
N GLY A 168 -5.77 16.96 -13.70
CA GLY A 168 -5.18 16.89 -12.37
C GLY A 168 -4.23 18.04 -12.06
N THR A 169 -4.03 18.25 -10.77
CA THR A 169 -3.17 19.27 -10.16
C THR A 169 -2.00 18.59 -9.48
N TYR A 170 -0.79 19.05 -9.76
CA TYR A 170 0.44 18.66 -9.09
C TYR A 170 0.95 19.86 -8.31
N THR A 171 1.02 19.73 -7.00
CA THR A 171 1.63 20.70 -6.08
C THR A 171 3.01 20.19 -5.74
N PHE A 172 4.03 20.98 -6.04
CA PHE A 172 5.40 20.70 -5.69
C PHE A 172 5.65 21.14 -4.25
N SER A 173 6.60 20.48 -3.59
CA SER A 173 7.04 20.77 -2.23
C SER A 173 7.63 22.17 -2.06
N ASP A 174 8.12 22.79 -3.14
CA ASP A 174 8.61 24.18 -3.18
C ASP A 174 7.48 25.23 -3.33
N GLY A 175 6.23 24.78 -3.48
CA GLY A 175 5.05 25.63 -3.62
C GLY A 175 4.63 25.93 -5.06
N ASP A 176 5.39 25.47 -6.06
CA ASP A 176 4.94 25.52 -7.45
C ASP A 176 3.68 24.64 -7.64
N ILE A 177 2.79 25.03 -8.56
CA ILE A 177 1.56 24.29 -8.86
C ILE A 177 1.39 24.13 -10.36
N PHE A 178 1.27 22.89 -10.84
CA PHE A 178 0.86 22.61 -12.21
C PHE A 178 -0.56 22.05 -12.24
N ALA A 179 -1.49 22.74 -12.90
CA ALA A 179 -2.84 22.25 -13.17
C ALA A 179 -3.02 22.02 -14.68
N GLY A 180 -3.43 20.82 -15.09
CA GLY A 180 -3.64 20.54 -16.52
C GLY A 180 -4.01 19.10 -16.85
N GLU A 181 -3.91 18.77 -18.13
CA GLU A 181 -4.21 17.44 -18.65
C GLU A 181 -3.03 16.47 -18.48
N TRP A 182 -3.36 15.20 -18.23
CA TRP A 182 -2.43 14.10 -18.02
C TRP A 182 -2.79 12.92 -18.91
N LYS A 183 -1.77 12.27 -19.45
CA LYS A 183 -1.91 11.05 -20.25
C LYS A 183 -0.76 10.10 -19.95
N ASP A 184 -1.10 8.88 -19.55
CA ASP A 184 -0.14 7.80 -19.24
C ASP A 184 0.97 8.23 -18.27
N GLY A 185 0.62 9.02 -17.25
CA GLY A 185 1.56 9.48 -16.23
C GLY A 185 2.33 10.76 -16.59
N LYS A 186 2.15 11.30 -17.79
CA LYS A 186 2.84 12.50 -18.28
C LYS A 186 1.87 13.66 -18.47
N VAL A 187 2.35 14.88 -18.30
CA VAL A 187 1.57 16.08 -18.67
C VAL A 187 1.36 16.13 -20.18
N HIS A 188 0.14 16.48 -20.57
CA HIS A 188 -0.34 16.51 -21.95
C HIS A 188 -1.34 17.67 -22.09
N GLY A 189 -1.76 18.02 -23.31
CA GLY A 189 -2.86 18.97 -23.54
C GLY A 189 -2.57 20.37 -23.01
N ASN A 190 -3.60 21.05 -22.49
CA ASN A 190 -3.44 22.38 -21.91
C ASN A 190 -3.09 22.31 -20.41
N GLY A 191 -2.39 23.33 -19.93
CA GLY A 191 -2.02 23.42 -18.53
C GLY A 191 -1.65 24.84 -18.09
N THR A 192 -1.54 25.02 -16.78
CA THR A 192 -1.11 26.26 -16.14
C THR A 192 -0.11 25.89 -15.04
N TYR A 193 1.10 26.43 -15.16
CA TYR A 193 2.08 26.41 -14.08
C TYR A 193 1.95 27.70 -13.29
N THR A 194 1.83 27.63 -11.98
CA THR A 194 1.71 28.78 -11.07
C THR A 194 2.88 28.74 -10.11
N TYR A 195 3.62 29.84 -10.04
CA TYR A 195 4.74 30.01 -9.14
C TYR A 195 4.25 30.50 -7.76
N PRO A 196 5.04 30.33 -6.68
CA PRO A 196 4.72 30.83 -5.35
C PRO A 196 4.43 32.34 -5.29
N ASP A 197 5.06 33.12 -6.17
CA ASP A 197 4.85 34.57 -6.29
C ASP A 197 3.54 34.94 -7.01
N GLY A 198 2.76 33.95 -7.47
CA GLY A 198 1.50 34.12 -8.18
C GLY A 198 1.63 34.26 -9.70
N ALA A 199 2.84 34.37 -10.25
CA ALA A 199 3.05 34.37 -11.69
C ALA A 199 2.56 33.06 -12.32
N LYS A 200 2.01 33.13 -13.53
CA LYS A 200 1.40 32.00 -14.23
C LYS A 200 1.97 31.83 -15.62
N LEU A 201 2.25 30.58 -15.96
CA LEU A 201 2.69 30.16 -17.27
C LEU A 201 1.67 29.21 -17.89
N ILE A 202 0.94 29.70 -18.87
CA ILE A 202 -0.13 28.98 -19.57
C ILE A 202 0.42 28.48 -20.90
N GLY A 203 0.10 27.25 -21.29
CA GLY A 203 0.58 26.71 -22.57
C GLY A 203 -0.04 25.38 -23.00
N LYS A 204 0.67 24.70 -23.90
CA LYS A 204 0.38 23.33 -24.31
C LYS A 204 1.55 22.42 -23.98
N TRP A 205 1.27 21.21 -23.52
CA TRP A 205 2.25 20.19 -23.17
C TRP A 205 2.04 18.96 -24.03
N LYS A 206 3.14 18.32 -24.42
CA LYS A 206 3.14 17.05 -25.13
C LYS A 206 4.23 16.16 -24.56
N ASP A 207 3.82 14.99 -24.08
CA ASP A 207 4.69 13.93 -23.56
C ASP A 207 5.66 14.40 -22.47
N GLY A 208 5.19 15.24 -21.56
CA GLY A 208 6.00 15.79 -20.47
C GLY A 208 6.72 17.09 -20.81
N LYS A 209 6.72 17.53 -22.07
CA LYS A 209 7.45 18.71 -22.53
C LYS A 209 6.51 19.84 -22.90
N LYS A 210 6.83 21.05 -22.43
CA LYS A 210 6.13 22.27 -22.79
C LYS A 210 6.42 22.62 -24.26
N ASN A 211 5.38 23.00 -25.01
CA ASN A 211 5.55 23.57 -26.34
C ASN A 211 6.07 25.02 -26.27
N ARG A 212 6.68 25.54 -27.34
CA ARG A 212 7.36 26.85 -27.35
C ARG A 212 6.42 28.05 -27.14
N GLU A 213 5.13 27.89 -27.38
CA GLU A 213 4.13 28.98 -27.46
C GLU A 213 3.44 29.32 -26.11
N GLY A 214 4.15 29.24 -24.99
CA GLY A 214 3.55 29.54 -23.68
C GLY A 214 3.39 31.05 -23.43
N LYS A 215 2.28 31.46 -22.80
CA LYS A 215 2.05 32.84 -22.33
C LYS A 215 2.40 32.95 -20.85
N LEU A 216 3.34 33.84 -20.50
CA LEU A 216 3.64 34.21 -19.12
C LEU A 216 2.75 35.39 -18.70
N ILE A 217 2.17 35.30 -17.51
CA ILE A 217 1.38 36.32 -16.84
C ILE A 217 2.07 36.57 -15.50
N LEU A 218 2.49 37.79 -15.23
CA LEU A 218 3.11 38.16 -13.97
C LEU A 218 2.03 38.37 -12.90
N SER A 219 2.40 38.23 -11.63
CA SER A 219 1.55 38.71 -10.52
C SER A 219 1.45 40.24 -10.54
N ASP A 220 0.31 40.75 -10.03
CA ASP A 220 0.02 42.18 -9.91
C ASP A 220 0.78 42.84 -8.75
#